data_AF-A0A146G614-F1
#
_entry.id   AF-A0A146G614-F1
#
_cell.length_a   1.000
_cell.length_b   1.000
_cell.length_c   1.000
_cell.angle_alpha   90.00
_cell.angle_beta   90.00
_cell.angle_gamma   90.00
#
_symmetry.space_group_name_H-M   'P 1'
#
loop_
_entity.id
_entity.type
_entity.pdbx_description
1 polymer ?
#
loop_
_entity_poly.entity_id
_entity_poly.type
_entity_poly.pdbx_seq_one_letter_code
_entity_poly.pdbx_strand_id
1 'polypeptide(L)'
;MSETMNEYEMTRAQLADLVEETQGCLSTEELATVRGYLEHGECGLAFEHLCDALRGGTREISPRQYARLERLGIRMEIDSMEWLGLPHGRRWHVREFRQRPTVL
;
A
#
# COMPACT_ATOMS: atom_id res chain seq x y z
N MET A 1 -3.13 -25.35 18.83
CA MET A 1 -3.79 -24.23 18.14
C MET A 1 -2.71 -23.21 17.87
N SER A 2 -2.40 -23.05 16.58
CA SER A 2 -1.05 -22.85 16.05
C SER A 2 -0.68 -21.38 15.93
N GLU A 3 0.59 -21.07 16.23
CA GLU A 3 1.20 -19.73 16.14
C GLU A 3 0.91 -19.01 14.81
N THR A 4 0.69 -19.76 13.73
CA THR A 4 0.35 -19.27 12.39
C THR A 4 -1.00 -18.56 12.28
N MET A 5 -2.00 -18.98 13.07
CA MET A 5 -3.32 -18.29 13.10
C MET A 5 -3.18 -16.89 13.68
N ASN A 6 -2.31 -16.74 14.67
CA ASN A 6 -2.04 -15.48 15.36
C ASN A 6 -1.30 -14.48 14.46
N GLU A 7 -0.36 -14.93 13.63
CA GLU A 7 0.39 -14.06 12.71
C GLU A 7 -0.49 -13.53 11.57
N TYR A 8 -1.37 -14.37 11.04
CA TYR A 8 -2.32 -13.97 10.01
C TYR A 8 -3.33 -12.95 10.54
N GLU A 9 -3.96 -13.21 11.69
CA GLU A 9 -4.90 -12.27 12.32
C GLU A 9 -4.22 -10.94 12.70
N MET A 10 -2.98 -10.99 13.18
CA MET A 10 -2.20 -9.79 13.48
C MET A 10 -1.89 -8.98 12.22
N THR A 11 -1.55 -9.65 11.12
CA THR A 11 -1.28 -8.99 9.83
C THR A 11 -2.54 -8.34 9.27
N ARG A 12 -3.67 -9.04 9.33
CA ARG A 12 -4.98 -8.51 8.94
C ARG A 12 -5.37 -7.28 9.75
N ALA A 13 -5.19 -7.33 11.08
CA ALA A 13 -5.47 -6.19 11.95
C ALA A 13 -4.57 -4.98 11.63
N GLN A 14 -3.27 -5.21 11.44
CA GLN A 14 -2.32 -4.14 11.10
C GLN A 14 -2.60 -3.52 9.72
N LEU A 15 -3.05 -4.32 8.75
CA LEU A 15 -3.48 -3.82 7.45
C LEU A 15 -4.77 -3.01 7.57
N ALA A 16 -5.75 -3.46 8.36
CA ALA A 16 -6.96 -2.70 8.62
C ALA A 16 -6.67 -1.33 9.28
N ASP A 17 -5.79 -1.29 10.30
CA ASP A 17 -5.33 -0.03 10.90
C ASP A 17 -4.67 0.90 9.87
N LEU A 18 -3.83 0.35 8.98
CA LEU A 18 -3.18 1.14 7.93
C LEU A 18 -4.21 1.73 6.95
N VAL A 19 -5.21 0.94 6.54
CA VAL A 19 -6.29 1.39 5.66
C VAL A 19 -7.04 2.57 6.29
N GLU A 20 -7.39 2.47 7.58
CA GLU A 20 -8.04 3.56 8.31
C GLU A 20 -7.16 4.80 8.41
N GLU A 21 -5.85 4.64 8.64
CA GLU A 21 -4.92 5.76 8.67
C GLU A 21 -4.80 6.45 7.31
N THR A 22 -4.89 5.71 6.22
CA THR A 22 -4.75 6.23 4.85
C THR A 22 -6.06 6.62 4.18
N GLN A 23 -7.22 6.35 4.81
CA GLN A 23 -8.55 6.52 4.19
C GLN A 23 -8.78 7.91 3.59
N GLY A 24 -8.18 8.95 4.18
CA GLY A 24 -8.27 10.33 3.68
C GLY A 24 -7.53 10.61 2.36
N CYS A 25 -6.80 9.61 1.84
CA CYS A 25 -6.11 9.64 0.55
C CYS A 25 -6.84 8.84 -0.54
N LEU A 26 -7.84 8.04 -0.16
CA LEU A 26 -8.61 7.17 -1.05
C LEU A 26 -9.97 7.79 -1.34
N SER A 27 -10.52 7.48 -2.51
CA SER A 27 -11.95 7.67 -2.79
C SER A 27 -12.81 6.68 -1.99
N THR A 28 -14.10 6.97 -1.88
CA THR A 28 -15.06 6.06 -1.22
C THR A 28 -15.10 4.68 -1.87
N GLU A 29 -14.96 4.61 -3.20
CA GLU A 29 -14.99 3.36 -3.95
C GLU A 29 -13.72 2.52 -3.72
N GLU A 30 -12.55 3.14 -3.77
CA GLU A 30 -11.28 2.48 -3.46
C GLU A 30 -11.25 1.95 -2.03
N LEU A 31 -11.70 2.76 -1.07
CA LEU A 31 -11.78 2.34 0.33
C LEU A 31 -12.73 1.17 0.52
N ALA A 32 -13.89 1.17 -0.14
CA ALA A 32 -14.85 0.08 -0.08
C ALA A 32 -14.27 -1.22 -0.67
N THR A 33 -13.57 -1.13 -1.80
CA THR A 33 -12.89 -2.27 -2.43
C THR A 33 -11.86 -2.90 -1.50
N VAL A 34 -10.97 -2.08 -0.92
CA VAL A 34 -9.92 -2.58 0.00
C VAL A 34 -10.53 -3.23 1.25
N ARG A 35 -11.55 -2.61 1.85
CA ARG A 35 -12.28 -3.19 3.00
C ARG A 35 -12.97 -4.50 2.63
N GLY A 36 -13.56 -4.58 1.44
CA GLY A 36 -14.16 -5.81 0.93
C GLY A 36 -13.16 -6.96 0.91
N TYR A 37 -11.96 -6.76 0.37
CA TYR A 37 -10.92 -7.81 0.39
C TYR A 37 -10.50 -8.20 1.82
N LEU A 38 -10.37 -7.24 2.74
CA LEU A 38 -10.07 -7.51 4.16
C LEU A 38 -11.17 -8.34 4.86
N GLU A 39 -12.43 -8.09 4.54
CA GLU A 39 -13.58 -8.83 5.10
C GLU A 39 -13.59 -10.28 4.62
N HIS A 40 -13.19 -10.53 3.38
CA HIS A 40 -13.08 -11.87 2.79
C HIS A 40 -11.80 -12.63 3.20
N GLY A 41 -10.87 -11.98 3.90
CA GLY A 41 -9.59 -12.58 4.27
C GLY A 41 -8.56 -12.59 3.13
N GLU A 42 -8.75 -11.76 2.11
CA GLU A 42 -7.84 -11.65 0.99
C GLU A 42 -6.81 -10.55 1.28
N CYS A 43 -5.97 -10.74 2.30
CA CYS A 43 -5.06 -9.68 2.77
C CYS A 43 -4.08 -9.23 1.70
N GLY A 44 -3.56 -10.15 0.87
CA GLY A 44 -2.67 -9.83 -0.24
C GLY A 44 -3.32 -8.88 -1.26
N LEU A 45 -4.51 -9.24 -1.75
CA LEU A 45 -5.28 -8.40 -2.66
C LEU A 45 -5.65 -7.06 -2.02
N ALA A 46 -6.05 -7.06 -0.75
CA ALA A 46 -6.35 -5.82 -0.03
C ALA A 46 -5.13 -4.87 0.00
N PHE A 47 -3.94 -5.42 0.19
CA PHE A 47 -2.70 -4.65 0.20
C PHE A 47 -2.34 -4.10 -1.18
N GLU A 48 -2.43 -4.92 -2.24
CA GLU A 48 -2.18 -4.50 -3.62
C GLU A 48 -3.14 -3.38 -4.04
N HIS A 49 -4.43 -3.56 -3.78
CA HIS A 49 -5.45 -2.55 -4.08
C HIS A 49 -5.27 -1.26 -3.26
N LEU A 50 -4.81 -1.37 -2.01
CA LEU A 50 -4.44 -0.20 -1.21
C LEU A 50 -3.29 0.56 -1.87
N CYS A 51 -2.24 -0.15 -2.31
CA CYS A 51 -1.10 0.48 -2.96
C CYS A 51 -1.49 1.15 -4.29
N ASP A 52 -2.32 0.50 -5.10
CA ASP A 52 -2.81 1.07 -6.35
C ASP A 52 -3.64 2.36 -6.11
N ALA A 53 -4.56 2.32 -5.14
CA ALA A 53 -5.34 3.48 -4.75
C ALA A 53 -4.45 4.64 -4.24
N LEU A 54 -3.40 4.33 -3.48
CA LEU A 54 -2.44 5.33 -2.99
C LEU A 54 -1.56 5.90 -4.11
N ARG A 55 -1.33 5.14 -5.18
CA ARG A 55 -0.59 5.59 -6.37
C ARG A 55 -1.43 6.54 -7.23
N GLY A 56 -2.71 6.22 -7.41
CA GLY A 56 -3.68 7.07 -8.14
C GLY A 56 -4.22 8.24 -7.32
N GLY A 57 -4.07 8.20 -5.99
CA GLY A 57 -4.60 9.18 -5.06
C GLY A 57 -4.06 10.60 -5.27
N THR A 58 -4.88 11.58 -4.90
CA THR A 58 -4.53 13.01 -4.99
C THR A 58 -3.70 13.52 -3.81
N ARG A 59 -3.51 12.67 -2.79
CA ARG A 59 -2.85 13.03 -1.53
C ARG A 59 -1.71 12.05 -1.24
N GLU A 60 -0.59 12.62 -0.84
CA GLU A 60 0.59 11.87 -0.42
C GLU A 60 0.35 11.24 0.95
N ILE A 61 0.85 10.02 1.14
CA ILE A 61 0.91 9.43 2.48
C ILE A 61 2.11 10.01 3.25
N SER A 62 2.02 10.01 4.56
CA SER A 62 3.17 10.40 5.40
C SER A 62 4.30 9.36 5.29
N PRO A 63 5.57 9.75 5.51
CA PRO A 63 6.68 8.81 5.57
C PRO A 63 6.47 7.69 6.61
N ARG A 64 5.74 7.99 7.69
CA ARG A 64 5.38 7.00 8.72
C ARG A 64 4.39 5.95 8.18
N GLN A 65 3.40 6.36 7.41
CA GLN A 65 2.45 5.45 6.77
C GLN A 65 3.16 4.58 5.72
N TYR A 66 4.04 5.17 4.90
CA TYR A 66 4.85 4.43 3.94
C TYR A 66 5.73 3.37 4.63
N ALA A 67 6.44 3.71 5.70
CA ALA A 67 7.27 2.75 6.44
C ALA A 67 6.45 1.62 7.12
N ARG A 68 5.18 1.85 7.44
CA ARG A 68 4.28 0.77 7.92
C ARG A 68 3.83 -0.12 6.78
N LEU A 69 3.47 0.48 5.66
CA LEU A 69 3.08 -0.20 4.44
C LEU A 69 4.21 -1.12 3.95
N GLU A 70 5.43 -0.61 3.84
CA GLU A 70 6.61 -1.39 3.46
C GLU A 70 6.84 -2.59 4.38
N ARG A 71 6.76 -2.40 5.70
CA ARG A 71 6.92 -3.51 6.67
C ARG A 71 5.84 -4.57 6.54
N LEU A 72 4.61 -4.18 6.22
CA LEU A 72 3.51 -5.11 5.98
C LEU A 72 3.72 -5.88 4.68
N GLY A 73 4.08 -5.20 3.58
CA GLY A 73 4.39 -5.84 2.30
C GLY A 73 5.52 -6.86 2.43
N ILE A 74 6.60 -6.52 3.13
CA ILE A 74 7.72 -7.45 3.41
C ILE A 74 7.25 -8.66 4.22
N ARG A 75 6.46 -8.46 5.28
CA ARG A 75 5.95 -9.56 6.10
C ARG A 75 5.05 -10.50 5.30
N MET A 76 4.27 -9.95 4.38
CA MET A 76 3.33 -10.69 3.54
C MET A 76 4.00 -11.28 2.29
N GLU A 77 5.32 -11.09 2.12
CA GLU A 77 6.08 -11.55 0.96
C GLU A 77 5.52 -11.04 -0.38
N ILE A 78 4.90 -9.86 -0.38
CA ILE A 78 4.38 -9.21 -1.59
C ILE A 78 5.56 -8.61 -2.37
N ASP A 79 5.44 -8.54 -3.70
CA ASP A 79 6.46 -7.92 -4.54
C ASP A 79 6.62 -6.43 -4.18
N SER A 80 7.86 -6.02 -3.89
CA SER A 80 8.18 -4.64 -3.55
C SER A 80 7.78 -3.62 -4.61
N MET A 81 7.62 -4.04 -5.87
CA MET A 81 7.12 -3.21 -6.97
C MET A 81 5.70 -2.67 -6.70
N GLU A 82 4.93 -3.34 -5.83
CA GLU A 82 3.58 -2.92 -5.46
C GLU A 82 3.59 -1.61 -4.67
N TRP A 83 4.63 -1.32 -3.88
CA TRP A 83 4.71 -0.09 -3.08
C TRP A 83 5.91 0.82 -3.35
N LEU A 84 6.88 0.35 -4.15
CA LEU A 84 8.00 1.15 -4.58
C LEU A 84 7.51 2.36 -5.38
N GLY A 85 7.90 3.55 -4.94
CA GLY A 85 7.52 4.79 -5.61
C GLY A 85 6.10 5.25 -5.29
N LEU A 86 5.51 4.85 -4.16
CA LEU A 86 4.32 5.53 -3.67
C LEU A 86 4.64 6.98 -3.21
N PRO A 87 3.74 7.94 -3.47
CA PRO A 87 3.93 9.32 -3.08
C PRO A 87 3.98 9.48 -1.55
N HIS A 88 5.16 9.75 -0.98
CA HIS A 88 5.32 9.93 0.47
C HIS A 88 6.28 11.07 0.86
N GLY A 89 5.78 12.00 1.68
CA GLY A 89 6.51 13.20 2.12
C GLY A 89 6.74 14.25 1.02
N ARG A 90 6.92 15.53 1.41
CA ARG A 90 7.00 16.72 0.51
C ARG A 90 8.23 16.78 -0.43
N ARG A 91 8.78 15.67 -0.88
CA ARG A 91 9.95 15.69 -1.77
C ARG A 91 10.01 14.49 -2.68
N TRP A 92 9.03 14.40 -3.56
CA TRP A 92 9.26 13.76 -4.85
C TRP A 92 10.20 14.62 -5.69
N HIS A 93 11.49 14.34 -5.58
CA HIS A 93 12.33 14.41 -6.76
C HIS A 93 11.89 13.26 -7.66
N VAL A 94 10.86 13.51 -8.48
CA VAL A 94 10.66 12.74 -9.70
C VAL A 94 11.96 12.94 -10.49
N ARG A 95 12.92 12.04 -10.36
CA ARG A 95 13.88 11.83 -11.43
C ARG A 95 13.02 11.29 -12.56
N GLU A 96 12.55 12.20 -13.40
CA GLU A 96 11.99 11.89 -14.71
C GLU A 96 12.88 10.80 -15.30
N PHE A 97 12.36 9.57 -15.39
CA PHE A 97 12.83 8.61 -16.37
C PHE A 97 12.40 9.13 -17.74
N ARG A 98 12.94 10.28 -18.15
CA ARG A 98 13.02 10.63 -19.56
C ARG A 98 13.98 9.63 -20.16
N GLN A 99 13.39 8.62 -20.78
CA GLN A 99 14.01 7.92 -21.88
C GLN A 99 14.63 8.99 -22.78
N ARG A 100 15.96 9.07 -22.81
CA ARG A 100 16.65 9.85 -23.84
C ARG A 100 16.30 9.16 -25.15
N PRO A 101 15.73 9.84 -26.15
CA PRO A 101 15.83 9.33 -27.50
C PRO A 101 17.33 9.30 -27.83
N THR A 102 17.86 8.10 -28.00
CA THR A 102 19.18 7.90 -28.62
C THR A 102 19.06 8.40 -30.05
N VAL A 103 19.47 9.64 -30.28
CA VAL A 103 19.74 10.15 -31.63
C VAL A 103 21.24 10.10 -31.80
N LEU A 104 21.72 9.07 -32.49
CA LEU A 104 22.95 9.07 -33.29
C LEU A 104 22.66 8.26 -34.55
#